data_AF-A0A971TPV4-F1
#
_entry.id   AF-A0A971TPV4-F1
#
_cell.length_a   1.000
_cell.length_b   1.000
_cell.length_c   1.000
_cell.angle_alpha   90.00
_cell.angle_beta   90.00
_cell.angle_gamma   90.00
#
_symmetry.space_group_name_H-M   'P 1'
#
loop_
_entity.id
_entity.type
_entity.pdbx_description
1 polymer ?
#
loop_
_entity_poly.entity_id
_entity_poly.type
_entity_poly.pdbx_seq_one_letter_code
_entity_poly.pdbx_strand_id
1 'polypeptide(L)'
;MSLNRVQLALLALLATFASGHVPQTLAADVVDTWPDTWSATDALGRTLIDHQQAGPPRPDRTVGVFYFLWLGQHGTGGPYDITRILAAHPDAMSRPTSPPWGPAKHYHHWGESLFGYYFSDDAWVLRKHAQMLSDANVDVIIFDVTNQVTYRKVYMRLCEVFAAVRRDGGRTPQIAFLCPFWNPHKTVDELYADLYKPGLHTDLWFQWKGKPLILADPAKVSDEVKGFFTFRAPQPDYFRGPSGPDQWGWLEIHPQHVYRNSAGEAEQMTVGIGQNGSGKRLCAFSEANTYGRSWHRGAQDTRPDAVHYGFNIAEQWERALEVDPQFIFITGWNEWIAMRLDEFAGVREPVMFVDVFTQEDSRDIEPMKGGHADNYYYQMVNHIRRYKGVRPGPKAGKPATITIDGRFDDWRVVRPEFRDDRGDTMHRDHPAYDDIGRYENRTGRNDFLELNVAR
;
A
#
# COMPACT_ATOMS: atom_id res chain seq x y z
N MET A 1 -73.33 -23.81 -36.98
CA MET A 1 -73.03 -22.80 -35.93
C MET A 1 -71.52 -22.65 -35.83
N SER A 2 -71.07 -21.40 -35.82
CA SER A 2 -69.74 -20.78 -35.67
C SER A 2 -68.45 -21.61 -35.47
N LEU A 3 -67.42 -21.15 -36.19
CA LEU A 3 -65.96 -21.29 -36.05
C LEU A 3 -65.43 -21.03 -34.60
N ASN A 4 -64.20 -21.38 -34.15
CA ASN A 4 -62.90 -21.19 -34.83
C ASN A 4 -61.69 -21.92 -34.18
N ARG A 5 -60.86 -22.50 -35.07
CA ARG A 5 -59.37 -22.65 -35.17
C ARG A 5 -58.41 -22.59 -33.95
N VAL A 6 -57.70 -23.72 -33.73
CA VAL A 6 -56.23 -23.97 -33.82
C VAL A 6 -55.22 -23.03 -33.10
N GLN A 7 -54.36 -23.65 -32.27
CA GLN A 7 -52.97 -23.30 -31.85
C GLN A 7 -52.69 -22.23 -30.77
N LEU A 8 -51.68 -22.59 -29.94
CA LEU A 8 -50.75 -21.80 -29.12
C LEU A 8 -51.12 -21.33 -27.69
N ALA A 9 -50.43 -21.95 -26.70
CA ALA A 9 -49.44 -21.33 -25.80
C ALA A 9 -49.77 -20.96 -24.33
N LEU A 10 -48.72 -21.13 -23.51
CA LEU A 10 -48.36 -20.55 -22.19
C LEU A 10 -48.82 -21.20 -20.86
N LEU A 11 -47.84 -21.88 -20.23
CA LEU A 11 -47.25 -21.58 -18.91
C LEU A 11 -47.96 -20.56 -18.00
N ALA A 12 -48.41 -21.02 -16.82
CA ALA A 12 -48.42 -20.24 -15.58
C ALA A 12 -48.56 -21.15 -14.34
N LEU A 13 -47.45 -21.55 -13.72
CA LEU A 13 -47.44 -21.88 -12.29
C LEU A 13 -46.28 -21.10 -11.66
N LEU A 14 -46.65 -20.00 -11.00
CA LEU A 14 -45.77 -19.13 -10.24
C LEU A 14 -45.27 -19.86 -8.98
N ALA A 15 -43.99 -20.24 -9.00
CA ALA A 15 -43.23 -20.47 -7.78
C ALA A 15 -42.81 -19.11 -7.22
N THR A 16 -43.37 -18.73 -6.07
CA THR A 16 -42.93 -17.58 -5.28
C THR A 16 -41.55 -17.89 -4.69
N PHE A 17 -40.49 -17.46 -5.37
CA PHE A 17 -39.18 -17.30 -4.73
C PHE A 17 -39.22 -16.03 -3.87
N ALA A 18 -39.10 -16.21 -2.56
CA ALA A 18 -38.78 -15.14 -1.64
C ALA A 18 -37.35 -14.67 -1.92
N SER A 19 -37.21 -13.62 -2.74
CA SER A 19 -35.95 -12.92 -2.91
C SER A 19 -35.60 -12.22 -1.59
N GLY A 20 -34.70 -12.81 -0.82
CA GLY A 20 -34.06 -12.16 0.31
C GLY A 20 -33.36 -10.88 -0.17
N HIS A 21 -34.03 -9.75 -0.02
CA HIS A 21 -33.40 -8.45 -0.14
C HIS A 21 -32.50 -8.30 1.08
N VAL A 22 -31.21 -8.57 0.91
CA VAL A 22 -30.20 -8.02 1.81
C VAL A 22 -30.33 -6.50 1.68
N PRO A 23 -30.66 -5.77 2.75
CA PRO A 23 -30.72 -4.32 2.66
C PRO A 23 -29.32 -3.83 2.27
N GLN A 24 -29.20 -3.21 1.10
CA GLN A 24 -28.09 -2.32 0.80
C GLN A 24 -28.14 -1.22 1.86
N THR A 25 -27.33 -1.35 2.91
CA THR A 25 -26.95 -0.20 3.72
C THR A 25 -26.41 0.83 2.73
N LEU A 26 -27.17 1.91 2.52
CA LEU A 26 -26.68 3.09 1.82
C LEU A 26 -25.34 3.44 2.47
N ALA A 27 -24.26 3.39 1.69
CA ALA A 27 -22.96 3.86 2.14
C ALA A 27 -23.15 5.30 2.60
N ALA A 28 -22.62 5.66 3.78
CA ALA A 28 -22.62 7.05 4.21
C ALA A 28 -21.95 7.91 3.13
N ASP A 29 -22.44 9.14 2.93
CA ASP A 29 -21.76 10.08 2.03
C ASP A 29 -20.30 10.22 2.48
N VAL A 30 -19.37 10.06 1.52
CA VAL A 30 -17.93 10.18 1.78
C VAL A 30 -17.65 11.59 2.31
N VAL A 31 -17.04 11.68 3.49
CA VAL A 31 -16.59 12.92 4.10
C VAL A 31 -15.20 13.22 3.59
N ASP A 32 -15.11 14.16 2.66
CA ASP A 32 -13.82 14.62 2.15
C ASP A 32 -13.12 15.51 3.20
N THR A 33 -11.95 15.07 3.67
CA THR A 33 -11.07 15.74 4.64
C THR A 33 -10.05 16.69 3.98
N TRP A 34 -10.05 16.77 2.65
CA TRP A 34 -9.16 17.61 1.86
C TRP A 34 -7.64 17.39 2.06
N PRO A 35 -7.16 16.14 2.15
CA PRO A 35 -5.77 15.85 2.53
C PRO A 35 -4.73 16.31 1.50
N ASP A 36 -5.12 16.42 0.24
CA ASP A 36 -4.30 16.98 -0.83
C ASP A 36 -4.05 18.49 -0.65
N THR A 37 -4.81 19.18 0.22
CA THR A 37 -4.61 20.60 0.56
C THR A 37 -3.77 20.82 1.82
N TRP A 38 -3.52 19.78 2.62
CA TRP A 38 -2.80 19.93 3.88
C TRP A 38 -1.36 20.36 3.67
N SER A 39 -0.81 21.08 4.64
CA SER A 39 0.61 21.46 4.67
C SER A 39 1.34 20.58 5.68
N ALA A 40 2.53 20.12 5.32
CA ALA A 40 3.44 19.41 6.22
C ALA A 40 4.89 19.73 5.87
N THR A 41 5.77 19.62 6.86
CA THR A 41 7.22 19.73 6.70
C THR A 41 7.85 18.61 7.50
N ASP A 42 8.69 17.81 6.84
CA ASP A 42 9.35 16.69 7.50
C ASP A 42 10.59 17.13 8.31
N ALA A 43 11.27 16.18 8.96
CA ALA A 43 12.42 16.47 9.82
C ALA A 43 13.64 17.01 9.06
N LEU A 44 13.67 16.89 7.73
CA LEU A 44 14.72 17.45 6.87
C LEU A 44 14.40 18.88 6.41
N GLY A 45 13.24 19.43 6.80
CA GLY A 45 12.78 20.75 6.36
C GLY A 45 12.16 20.75 4.96
N ARG A 46 11.80 19.58 4.41
CA ARG A 46 11.13 19.50 3.10
C ARG A 46 9.64 19.74 3.30
N THR A 47 9.13 20.82 2.71
CA THR A 47 7.71 21.16 2.73
C THR A 47 6.98 20.51 1.55
N LEU A 48 5.78 19.99 1.80
CA LEU A 48 4.90 19.49 0.73
C LEU A 48 4.58 20.60 -0.26
N ILE A 49 4.61 20.27 -1.55
CA ILE A 49 4.23 21.23 -2.57
C ILE A 49 2.74 21.59 -2.50
N ASP A 50 2.45 22.82 -2.92
CA ASP A 50 1.10 23.36 -2.99
C ASP A 50 0.50 23.26 -4.40
N HIS A 51 -0.71 23.80 -4.55
CA HIS A 51 -1.42 23.86 -5.83
C HIS A 51 -0.68 24.66 -6.92
N GLN A 52 0.07 25.71 -6.57
CA GLN A 52 0.79 26.51 -7.56
C GLN A 52 1.93 25.71 -8.19
N GLN A 53 2.54 24.83 -7.40
CA GLN A 53 3.64 23.98 -7.83
C GLN A 53 3.18 22.66 -8.49
N ALA A 54 2.09 22.06 -7.99
CA ALA A 54 1.60 20.77 -8.46
C ALA A 54 0.63 20.87 -9.65
N GLY A 55 -0.07 22.01 -9.79
CA GLY A 55 -1.21 22.14 -10.69
C GLY A 55 -2.49 21.47 -10.16
N PRO A 56 -3.59 21.55 -10.93
CA PRO A 56 -4.88 20.99 -10.54
C PRO A 56 -4.89 19.45 -10.54
N PRO A 57 -5.81 18.81 -9.80
CA PRO A 57 -5.93 17.36 -9.80
C PRO A 57 -6.11 16.76 -11.20
N ARG A 58 -5.44 15.64 -11.44
CA ARG A 58 -5.37 14.89 -12.70
C ARG A 58 -6.10 13.54 -12.51
N PRO A 59 -7.35 13.40 -12.96
CA PRO A 59 -8.15 12.19 -12.69
C PRO A 59 -7.71 10.96 -13.49
N ASP A 60 -6.82 11.13 -14.47
CA ASP A 60 -6.30 10.08 -15.36
C ASP A 60 -4.92 9.56 -14.92
N ARG A 61 -4.52 9.83 -13.67
CA ARG A 61 -3.26 9.38 -13.08
C ARG A 61 -3.51 8.55 -11.83
N THR A 62 -2.97 7.34 -11.83
CA THR A 62 -3.22 6.33 -10.79
C THR A 62 -1.92 5.98 -10.07
N VAL A 63 -1.99 5.81 -8.75
CA VAL A 63 -0.87 5.36 -7.91
C VAL A 63 -1.27 4.10 -7.16
N GLY A 64 -0.48 3.04 -7.34
CA GLY A 64 -0.53 1.83 -6.54
C GLY A 64 0.66 1.71 -5.60
N VAL A 65 0.47 1.06 -4.46
CA VAL A 65 1.54 0.78 -3.48
C VAL A 65 1.60 -0.71 -3.17
N PHE A 66 2.82 -1.27 -3.12
CA PHE A 66 3.04 -2.68 -2.82
C PHE A 66 2.87 -2.93 -1.31
N TYR A 67 2.11 -3.96 -0.95
CA TYR A 67 1.61 -4.17 0.42
C TYR A 67 1.73 -5.63 0.86
N PHE A 68 2.21 -5.83 2.08
CA PHE A 68 2.61 -7.13 2.62
C PHE A 68 1.66 -7.60 3.73
N LEU A 69 1.29 -8.89 3.71
CA LEU A 69 0.19 -9.47 4.51
C LEU A 69 0.63 -10.51 5.55
N TRP A 70 1.93 -10.61 5.81
CA TRP A 70 2.54 -11.83 6.35
C TRP A 70 3.16 -11.69 7.74
N LEU A 71 3.08 -10.52 8.37
CA LEU A 71 3.54 -10.34 9.75
C LEU A 71 2.70 -11.19 10.70
N GLY A 72 3.35 -12.08 11.45
CA GLY A 72 2.73 -13.05 12.34
C GLY A 72 2.10 -14.28 11.64
N GLN A 73 2.26 -14.45 10.32
CA GLN A 73 1.67 -15.58 9.58
C GLN A 73 2.59 -16.81 9.50
N HIS A 74 3.90 -16.65 9.70
CA HIS A 74 4.90 -17.72 9.60
C HIS A 74 5.70 -17.91 10.89
N GLY A 75 5.04 -17.69 12.03
CA GLY A 75 5.64 -17.69 13.36
C GLY A 75 5.68 -16.30 13.99
N THR A 76 5.73 -16.26 15.32
CA THR A 76 5.63 -15.04 16.13
C THR A 76 6.85 -14.83 17.04
N GLY A 77 7.81 -15.75 17.01
CA GLY A 77 9.06 -15.63 17.78
C GLY A 77 9.88 -14.45 17.29
N GLY A 78 10.42 -13.67 18.23
CA GLY A 78 11.15 -12.44 17.95
C GLY A 78 10.70 -11.30 18.86
N PRO A 79 11.01 -10.03 18.48
CA PRO A 79 11.04 -9.55 17.09
C PRO A 79 12.37 -9.71 16.34
N TYR A 80 13.44 -10.14 17.02
CA TYR A 80 14.81 -10.26 16.46
C TYR A 80 15.19 -9.06 15.57
N ASP A 81 15.09 -7.85 16.15
CA ASP A 81 15.31 -6.60 15.44
C ASP A 81 16.78 -6.48 14.99
N ILE A 82 17.01 -6.51 13.68
CA ILE A 82 18.33 -6.48 13.04
C ILE A 82 19.07 -5.19 13.42
N THR A 83 18.39 -4.04 13.39
CA THR A 83 19.00 -2.74 13.74
C THR A 83 19.50 -2.77 15.19
N ARG A 84 18.70 -3.28 16.14
CA ARG A 84 19.10 -3.40 17.55
C ARG A 84 20.22 -4.42 17.75
N ILE A 85 20.17 -5.54 17.03
CA ILE A 85 21.19 -6.59 17.04
C ILE A 85 22.54 -6.01 16.61
N LEU A 86 22.59 -5.34 15.47
CA LEU A 86 23.83 -4.78 14.92
C LEU A 86 24.38 -3.65 15.80
N ALA A 87 23.49 -2.84 16.41
CA ALA A 87 23.91 -1.79 17.35
C ALA A 87 24.54 -2.37 18.63
N ALA A 88 23.99 -3.46 19.17
CA ALA A 88 24.51 -4.11 20.37
C ALA A 88 25.73 -5.01 20.09
N HIS A 89 25.81 -5.59 18.89
CA HIS A 89 26.82 -6.55 18.48
C HIS A 89 27.35 -6.23 17.06
N PRO A 90 28.31 -5.30 16.93
CA PRO A 90 28.84 -4.90 15.61
C PRO A 90 29.50 -6.02 14.81
N ASP A 91 29.95 -7.10 15.47
CA ASP A 91 30.54 -8.29 14.85
C ASP A 91 29.50 -9.36 14.47
N ALA A 92 28.20 -9.13 14.72
CA ALA A 92 27.15 -10.13 14.59
C ALA A 92 27.05 -10.76 13.20
N MET A 93 27.27 -10.00 12.12
CA MET A 93 27.22 -10.53 10.74
C MET A 93 28.25 -11.64 10.48
N SER A 94 29.34 -11.69 11.25
CA SER A 94 30.36 -12.73 11.16
C SER A 94 30.13 -13.91 12.12
N ARG A 95 29.08 -13.84 12.96
CA ARG A 95 28.84 -14.76 14.08
C ARG A 95 27.41 -15.34 14.05
N PRO A 96 27.15 -16.33 13.19
CA PRO A 96 25.79 -16.82 12.93
C PRO A 96 25.18 -17.64 14.07
N THR A 97 26.03 -18.15 14.97
CA THR A 97 25.65 -19.03 16.10
C THR A 97 25.72 -18.33 17.46
N SER A 98 26.18 -17.08 17.49
CA SER A 98 26.17 -16.29 18.71
C SER A 98 24.76 -15.77 18.95
N PRO A 99 24.26 -15.72 20.21
CA PRO A 99 23.31 -14.67 20.57
C PRO A 99 23.89 -13.36 20.00
N PRO A 100 23.15 -12.64 19.13
CA PRO A 100 21.72 -12.32 19.33
C PRO A 100 20.74 -12.72 18.21
N TRP A 101 21.15 -13.45 17.16
CA TRP A 101 20.34 -13.67 15.94
C TRP A 101 19.13 -14.61 16.04
N GLY A 102 18.72 -15.03 17.25
CA GLY A 102 17.68 -16.05 17.39
C GLY A 102 17.95 -17.34 16.56
N PRO A 103 16.92 -18.14 16.27
CA PRO A 103 17.07 -19.37 15.49
C PRO A 103 17.37 -19.08 14.00
N ALA A 104 18.04 -20.02 13.32
CA ALA A 104 18.28 -19.92 11.88
C ALA A 104 16.96 -20.10 11.09
N LYS A 105 16.85 -19.47 9.92
CA LYS A 105 15.65 -19.50 9.06
C LYS A 105 14.37 -18.95 9.71
N HIS A 106 14.51 -18.18 10.80
CA HIS A 106 13.43 -17.39 11.37
C HIS A 106 13.40 -15.99 10.76
N TYR A 107 12.21 -15.39 10.80
CA TYR A 107 11.99 -14.02 10.37
C TYR A 107 12.51 -13.02 11.39
N HIS A 108 13.11 -11.95 10.89
CA HIS A 108 13.70 -10.87 11.67
C HIS A 108 13.15 -9.54 11.19
N HIS A 109 12.82 -8.65 12.11
CA HIS A 109 12.45 -7.28 11.77
C HIS A 109 13.69 -6.47 11.42
N TRP A 110 13.72 -5.75 10.29
CA TRP A 110 14.85 -4.86 10.00
C TRP A 110 14.86 -3.62 10.91
N GLY A 111 13.71 -3.24 11.46
CA GLY A 111 13.54 -2.15 12.44
C GLY A 111 12.14 -2.14 13.05
N GLU A 112 11.82 -1.09 13.82
CA GLU A 112 10.53 -0.95 14.50
C GLU A 112 9.64 0.10 13.80
N SER A 113 8.49 -0.35 13.30
CA SER A 113 7.41 0.53 12.83
C SER A 113 6.98 1.53 13.92
N LEU A 114 6.44 2.68 13.51
CA LEU A 114 5.70 3.60 14.38
C LEU A 114 4.61 2.86 15.19
N PHE A 115 4.01 1.82 14.61
CA PHE A 115 2.99 0.98 15.20
C PHE A 115 3.55 -0.24 15.95
N GLY A 116 4.87 -0.34 16.09
CA GLY A 116 5.59 -1.41 16.77
C GLY A 116 5.69 -2.70 15.94
N TYR A 117 6.07 -3.80 16.58
CA TYR A 117 6.12 -5.14 15.97
C TYR A 117 4.72 -5.78 15.90
N TYR A 118 3.85 -5.24 15.04
CA TYR A 118 2.46 -5.62 14.89
C TYR A 118 2.27 -6.87 13.99
N PHE A 119 1.11 -7.52 14.09
CA PHE A 119 0.70 -8.56 13.13
C PHE A 119 -0.19 -7.97 12.04
N SER A 120 -0.13 -8.52 10.83
CA SER A 120 -0.81 -7.94 9.67
C SER A 120 -2.34 -7.92 9.79
N ASP A 121 -2.94 -8.64 10.74
CA ASP A 121 -4.38 -8.64 11.04
C ASP A 121 -4.79 -7.68 12.18
N ASP A 122 -3.86 -6.88 12.71
CA ASP A 122 -4.16 -5.85 13.70
C ASP A 122 -5.04 -4.74 13.09
N ALA A 123 -6.33 -4.79 13.42
CA ALA A 123 -7.32 -3.86 12.87
C ALA A 123 -7.02 -2.39 13.19
N TRP A 124 -6.34 -2.11 14.30
CA TRP A 124 -5.93 -0.76 14.65
C TRP A 124 -4.88 -0.23 13.68
N VAL A 125 -3.89 -1.04 13.34
CA VAL A 125 -2.86 -0.70 12.36
C VAL A 125 -3.46 -0.60 10.96
N LEU A 126 -4.30 -1.56 10.57
CA LEU A 126 -4.99 -1.55 9.27
C LEU A 126 -5.83 -0.28 9.06
N ARG A 127 -6.49 0.21 10.13
CA ARG A 127 -7.23 1.48 10.08
C ARG A 127 -6.30 2.67 9.87
N LYS A 128 -5.16 2.72 10.56
CA LYS A 128 -4.15 3.77 10.34
C LYS A 128 -3.55 3.72 8.94
N HIS A 129 -3.32 2.53 8.38
CA HIS A 129 -2.89 2.39 6.99
C HIS A 129 -3.92 2.90 5.99
N ALA A 130 -5.21 2.62 6.21
CA ALA A 130 -6.29 3.18 5.39
C ALA A 130 -6.27 4.72 5.37
N GLN A 131 -6.12 5.35 6.54
CA GLN A 131 -6.05 6.82 6.67
C GLN A 131 -4.84 7.36 5.92
N MET A 132 -3.63 6.94 6.31
CA MET A 132 -2.38 7.44 5.75
C MET A 132 -2.27 7.27 4.23
N LEU A 133 -2.65 6.11 3.70
CA LEU A 133 -2.57 5.86 2.26
C LEU A 133 -3.63 6.64 1.50
N SER A 134 -4.84 6.82 2.06
CA SER A 134 -5.87 7.66 1.44
C SER A 134 -5.48 9.14 1.44
N ASP A 135 -4.90 9.63 2.53
CA ASP A 135 -4.42 11.01 2.65
C ASP A 135 -3.27 11.30 1.69
N ALA A 136 -2.46 10.28 1.41
CA ALA A 136 -1.43 10.34 0.39
C ALA A 136 -1.97 10.26 -1.06
N ASN A 137 -3.30 10.13 -1.25
CA ASN A 137 -3.95 9.92 -2.55
C ASN A 137 -3.52 8.63 -3.27
N VAL A 138 -3.24 7.55 -2.53
CA VAL A 138 -3.02 6.21 -3.09
C VAL A 138 -4.35 5.59 -3.50
N ASP A 139 -4.44 5.11 -4.75
CA ASP A 139 -5.68 4.57 -5.31
C ASP A 139 -5.85 3.08 -5.01
N VAL A 140 -4.75 2.33 -4.99
CA VAL A 140 -4.77 0.87 -4.81
C VAL A 140 -3.58 0.39 -4.00
N ILE A 141 -3.84 -0.54 -3.08
CA ILE A 141 -2.79 -1.39 -2.50
C ILE A 141 -2.78 -2.73 -3.22
N ILE A 142 -1.58 -3.16 -3.62
CA ILE A 142 -1.38 -4.40 -4.37
C ILE A 142 -0.73 -5.39 -3.42
N PHE A 143 -1.45 -6.47 -3.11
CA PHE A 143 -0.99 -7.46 -2.15
C PHE A 143 0.06 -8.39 -2.75
N ASP A 144 1.14 -8.61 -2.02
CA ASP A 144 2.09 -9.68 -2.33
C ASP A 144 1.50 -11.05 -1.99
N VAL A 145 1.29 -11.86 -3.02
CA VAL A 145 0.97 -13.29 -2.90
C VAL A 145 1.85 -14.12 -3.84
N THR A 146 3.01 -13.58 -4.23
CA THR A 146 3.94 -14.19 -5.20
C THR A 146 4.49 -15.55 -4.74
N ASN A 147 4.52 -15.78 -3.43
CA ASN A 147 4.97 -17.01 -2.79
C ASN A 147 3.86 -18.07 -2.60
N GLN A 148 2.76 -17.97 -3.36
CA GLN A 148 1.65 -18.93 -3.42
C GLN A 148 0.81 -19.10 -2.12
N VAL A 149 0.96 -18.19 -1.17
CA VAL A 149 0.09 -18.07 0.02
C VAL A 149 -0.74 -16.81 -0.15
N THR A 150 -2.07 -16.96 -0.15
CA THR A 150 -2.99 -15.83 -0.38
C THR A 150 -3.20 -14.96 0.85
N TYR A 151 -2.91 -15.48 2.06
CA TYR A 151 -3.16 -14.80 3.33
C TYR A 151 -4.63 -14.41 3.55
N ARG A 152 -5.57 -15.31 3.22
CA ARG A 152 -7.03 -15.10 3.33
C ARG A 152 -7.48 -14.45 4.63
N LYS A 153 -6.99 -14.95 5.77
CA LYS A 153 -7.31 -14.37 7.09
C LYS A 153 -7.01 -12.87 7.13
N VAL A 154 -5.86 -12.47 6.60
CA VAL A 154 -5.34 -11.11 6.68
C VAL A 154 -6.02 -10.19 5.66
N TYR A 155 -6.11 -10.57 4.38
CA TYR A 155 -6.77 -9.68 3.41
C TYR A 155 -8.26 -9.53 3.69
N MET A 156 -8.94 -10.58 4.19
CA MET A 156 -10.34 -10.45 4.60
C MET A 156 -10.48 -9.52 5.81
N ARG A 157 -9.56 -9.60 6.78
CA ARG A 157 -9.54 -8.67 7.91
C ARG A 157 -9.32 -7.23 7.47
N LEU A 158 -8.44 -7.01 6.49
CA LEU A 158 -8.25 -5.70 5.87
C LEU A 158 -9.53 -5.23 5.17
N CYS A 159 -10.19 -6.09 4.38
CA CYS A 159 -11.45 -5.75 3.72
C CYS A 159 -12.54 -5.36 4.72
N GLU A 160 -12.66 -6.05 5.85
CA GLU A 160 -13.59 -5.71 6.93
C GLU A 160 -13.31 -4.32 7.51
N VAL A 161 -12.02 -4.03 7.81
CA VAL A 161 -11.60 -2.74 8.37
C VAL A 161 -11.81 -1.62 7.35
N PHE A 162 -11.45 -1.82 6.08
CA PHE A 162 -11.60 -0.82 5.04
C PHE A 162 -13.09 -0.54 4.75
N ALA A 163 -13.92 -1.57 4.73
CA ALA A 163 -15.37 -1.40 4.62
C ALA A 163 -15.94 -0.66 5.84
N ALA A 164 -15.41 -0.87 7.05
CA ALA A 164 -15.80 -0.11 8.22
C ALA A 164 -15.41 1.38 8.09
N VAL A 165 -14.19 1.69 7.66
CA VAL A 165 -13.74 3.07 7.40
C VAL A 165 -14.68 3.75 6.39
N ARG A 166 -15.04 3.07 5.30
CA ARG A 166 -15.99 3.61 4.30
C ARG A 166 -17.40 3.82 4.86
N ARG A 167 -17.90 2.91 5.70
CA ARG A 167 -19.18 3.09 6.40
C ARG A 167 -19.17 4.29 7.35
N ASP A 168 -18.02 4.59 7.93
CA ASP A 168 -17.82 5.75 8.81
C ASP A 168 -17.65 7.06 8.01
N GLY A 169 -17.68 6.99 6.67
CA GLY A 169 -17.55 8.14 5.75
C GLY A 169 -16.11 8.41 5.29
N GLY A 170 -15.13 7.62 5.75
CA GLY A 170 -13.74 7.75 5.34
C GLY A 170 -13.45 7.16 3.96
N ARG A 171 -12.24 7.40 3.47
CA ARG A 171 -11.72 6.83 2.21
C ARG A 171 -10.75 5.68 2.51
N THR A 172 -10.63 4.77 1.56
CA THR A 172 -9.60 3.72 1.58
C THR A 172 -9.09 3.49 0.17
N PRO A 173 -7.82 3.08 0.00
CA PRO A 173 -7.38 2.48 -1.25
C PRO A 173 -8.27 1.28 -1.61
N GLN A 174 -8.37 1.01 -2.90
CA GLN A 174 -8.88 -0.26 -3.41
C GLN A 174 -7.80 -1.35 -3.30
N ILE A 175 -8.15 -2.59 -3.62
CA ILE A 175 -7.25 -3.75 -3.53
C ILE A 175 -7.08 -4.45 -4.87
N ALA A 176 -5.86 -4.96 -5.10
CA ALA A 176 -5.51 -5.89 -6.16
C ALA A 176 -4.41 -6.85 -5.68
N PHE A 177 -4.05 -7.85 -6.50
CA PHE A 177 -3.09 -8.90 -6.13
C PHE A 177 -1.97 -9.03 -7.15
N LEU A 178 -0.73 -9.14 -6.64
CA LEU A 178 0.44 -9.59 -7.39
C LEU A 178 0.66 -11.08 -7.16
N CYS A 179 0.33 -11.87 -8.18
CA CYS A 179 0.36 -13.33 -8.15
C CYS A 179 1.73 -13.89 -8.55
N PRO A 180 2.00 -15.19 -8.28
CA PRO A 180 3.25 -15.83 -8.65
C PRO A 180 3.59 -15.64 -10.13
N PHE A 181 4.79 -15.11 -10.40
CA PHE A 181 5.22 -14.76 -11.76
C PHE A 181 5.16 -15.94 -12.74
N TRP A 182 5.50 -17.14 -12.27
CA TRP A 182 5.67 -18.30 -13.15
C TRP A 182 4.53 -19.30 -13.10
N ASN A 183 3.79 -19.40 -11.99
CA ASN A 183 2.72 -20.38 -11.82
C ASN A 183 1.56 -19.80 -10.98
N PRO A 184 0.76 -18.89 -11.56
CA PRO A 184 -0.28 -18.18 -10.82
C PRO A 184 -1.58 -18.98 -10.64
N HIS A 185 -1.78 -20.07 -11.40
CA HIS A 185 -3.05 -20.80 -11.52
C HIS A 185 -3.72 -21.05 -10.15
N LYS A 186 -3.02 -21.72 -9.24
CA LYS A 186 -3.52 -22.05 -7.90
C LYS A 186 -3.98 -20.80 -7.15
N THR A 187 -3.12 -19.80 -7.07
CA THR A 187 -3.35 -18.57 -6.31
C THR A 187 -4.51 -17.75 -6.90
N VAL A 188 -4.58 -17.66 -8.23
CA VAL A 188 -5.66 -16.94 -8.92
C VAL A 188 -7.00 -17.65 -8.72
N ASP A 189 -7.05 -18.97 -8.82
CA ASP A 189 -8.27 -19.75 -8.60
C ASP A 189 -8.76 -19.65 -7.14
N GLU A 190 -7.85 -19.71 -6.17
CA GLU A 190 -8.17 -19.51 -4.74
C GLU A 190 -8.76 -18.12 -4.50
N LEU A 191 -8.10 -17.06 -4.99
CA LEU A 191 -8.61 -15.69 -4.86
C LEU A 191 -9.97 -15.51 -5.56
N TYR A 192 -10.12 -16.08 -6.76
CA TYR A 192 -11.37 -16.02 -7.50
C TYR A 192 -12.50 -16.71 -6.71
N ALA A 193 -12.27 -17.91 -6.19
CA ALA A 193 -13.26 -18.66 -5.43
C ALA A 193 -13.62 -17.99 -4.09
N ASP A 194 -12.64 -17.43 -3.39
CA ASP A 194 -12.81 -16.94 -2.02
C ASP A 194 -13.33 -15.50 -1.92
N LEU A 195 -12.95 -14.63 -2.86
CA LEU A 195 -13.22 -13.19 -2.81
C LEU A 195 -14.14 -12.74 -3.95
N TYR A 196 -13.76 -13.05 -5.19
CA TYR A 196 -14.37 -12.43 -6.36
C TYR A 196 -15.69 -13.10 -6.80
N LYS A 197 -15.71 -14.43 -6.94
CA LYS A 197 -16.87 -15.20 -7.36
C LYS A 197 -18.08 -15.04 -6.42
N PRO A 198 -17.92 -15.00 -5.08
CA PRO A 198 -19.04 -14.76 -4.18
C PRO A 198 -19.45 -13.27 -4.09
N GLY A 199 -18.70 -12.36 -4.71
CA GLY A 199 -19.00 -10.93 -4.66
C GLY A 199 -18.70 -10.27 -3.32
N LEU A 200 -17.66 -10.72 -2.60
CA LEU A 200 -17.31 -10.14 -1.31
C LEU A 200 -16.55 -8.82 -1.50
N HIS A 201 -17.01 -7.77 -0.81
CA HIS A 201 -16.37 -6.44 -0.81
C HIS A 201 -16.15 -5.85 -2.22
N THR A 202 -17.17 -5.94 -3.09
CA THR A 202 -17.07 -5.49 -4.50
C THR A 202 -16.66 -4.03 -4.67
N ASP A 203 -16.99 -3.17 -3.71
CA ASP A 203 -16.62 -1.76 -3.69
C ASP A 203 -15.10 -1.55 -3.47
N LEU A 204 -14.42 -2.51 -2.84
CA LEU A 204 -12.97 -2.47 -2.61
C LEU A 204 -12.15 -2.94 -3.81
N TRP A 205 -12.74 -3.62 -4.79
CA TRP A 205 -11.96 -4.17 -5.91
C TRP A 205 -11.46 -3.06 -6.84
N PHE A 206 -10.15 -2.98 -7.05
CA PHE A 206 -9.59 -2.00 -7.98
C PHE A 206 -9.95 -2.37 -9.42
N GLN A 207 -10.66 -1.47 -10.10
CA GLN A 207 -11.09 -1.65 -11.49
C GLN A 207 -10.05 -1.05 -12.43
N TRP A 208 -9.54 -1.84 -13.36
CA TRP A 208 -8.66 -1.37 -14.42
C TRP A 208 -9.27 -1.72 -15.77
N LYS A 209 -9.48 -0.70 -16.63
CA LYS A 209 -10.08 -0.86 -17.96
C LYS A 209 -11.43 -1.64 -17.94
N GLY A 210 -12.24 -1.38 -16.92
CA GLY A 210 -13.62 -1.88 -16.79
C GLY A 210 -13.79 -3.24 -16.09
N LYS A 211 -12.71 -3.87 -15.61
CA LYS A 211 -12.75 -5.12 -14.84
C LYS A 211 -11.79 -5.08 -13.64
N PRO A 212 -11.97 -5.93 -12.62
CA PRO A 212 -11.01 -6.04 -11.53
C PRO A 212 -9.59 -6.33 -12.05
N LEU A 213 -8.59 -5.63 -11.53
CA LEU A 213 -7.19 -5.87 -11.88
C LEU A 213 -6.63 -7.08 -11.13
N ILE A 214 -5.86 -7.92 -11.85
CA ILE A 214 -4.98 -8.91 -11.23
C ILE A 214 -3.64 -8.95 -11.98
N LEU A 215 -2.52 -8.96 -11.24
CA LEU A 215 -1.21 -9.11 -11.86
C LEU A 215 -0.84 -10.59 -11.90
N ALA A 216 -1.16 -11.24 -13.01
CA ALA A 216 -0.88 -12.65 -13.28
C ALA A 216 -0.70 -12.85 -14.79
N ASP A 217 0.05 -13.90 -15.16
CA ASP A 217 0.15 -14.31 -16.56
C ASP A 217 -1.18 -14.95 -17.02
N PRO A 218 -1.95 -14.30 -17.92
CA PRO A 218 -3.25 -14.81 -18.35
C PRO A 218 -3.13 -16.16 -19.07
N ALA A 219 -1.98 -16.49 -19.68
CA ALA A 219 -1.79 -17.76 -20.38
C ALA A 219 -1.83 -18.98 -19.44
N LYS A 220 -1.70 -18.77 -18.13
CA LYS A 220 -1.59 -19.82 -17.10
C LYS A 220 -2.84 -19.93 -16.22
N VAL A 221 -3.93 -19.30 -16.61
CA VAL A 221 -5.18 -19.24 -15.84
C VAL A 221 -6.31 -19.89 -16.64
N SER A 222 -7.33 -20.41 -15.95
CA SER A 222 -8.52 -20.99 -16.57
C SER A 222 -9.36 -19.96 -17.35
N ASP A 223 -10.12 -20.41 -18.36
CA ASP A 223 -10.92 -19.51 -19.20
C ASP A 223 -12.08 -18.84 -18.45
N GLU A 224 -12.67 -19.51 -17.45
CA GLU A 224 -13.68 -18.92 -16.55
C GLU A 224 -13.14 -17.64 -15.90
N VAL A 225 -11.90 -17.70 -15.42
CA VAL A 225 -11.27 -16.61 -14.70
C VAL A 225 -10.70 -15.54 -15.66
N LYS A 226 -10.18 -15.94 -16.83
CA LYS A 226 -9.68 -15.00 -17.87
C LYS A 226 -10.73 -13.95 -18.24
N GLY A 227 -12.00 -14.35 -18.34
CA GLY A 227 -13.08 -13.45 -18.70
C GLY A 227 -13.42 -12.40 -17.63
N PHE A 228 -13.06 -12.66 -16.38
CA PHE A 228 -13.47 -11.84 -15.22
C PHE A 228 -12.53 -10.67 -14.95
N PHE A 229 -11.21 -10.85 -15.11
CA PHE A 229 -10.21 -9.84 -14.75
C PHE A 229 -9.68 -9.05 -15.96
N THR A 230 -9.13 -7.88 -15.68
CA THR A 230 -8.08 -7.27 -16.49
C THR A 230 -6.74 -7.80 -15.99
N PHE A 231 -6.00 -8.48 -16.87
CA PHE A 231 -4.69 -9.03 -16.54
C PHE A 231 -3.57 -8.08 -16.94
N ARG A 232 -2.54 -8.01 -16.11
CA ARG A 232 -1.21 -7.54 -16.50
C ARG A 232 -0.19 -8.59 -16.10
N ALA A 233 0.57 -9.10 -17.05
CA ALA A 233 1.56 -10.14 -16.75
C ALA A 233 2.71 -9.50 -15.96
N PRO A 234 3.01 -9.95 -14.73
CA PRO A 234 4.03 -9.30 -13.93
C PRO A 234 5.43 -9.70 -14.41
N GLN A 235 6.32 -8.72 -14.56
CA GLN A 235 7.73 -8.94 -14.86
C GLN A 235 8.52 -9.13 -13.55
N PRO A 236 9.04 -10.33 -13.23
CA PRO A 236 9.81 -10.57 -12.01
C PRO A 236 11.14 -9.82 -11.93
N ASP A 237 11.74 -9.48 -13.08
CA ASP A 237 13.10 -8.95 -13.16
C ASP A 237 13.11 -7.42 -13.24
N TYR A 238 13.93 -6.77 -12.42
CA TYR A 238 14.06 -5.31 -12.37
C TYR A 238 15.14 -4.73 -13.28
N PHE A 239 15.77 -5.53 -14.16
CA PHE A 239 16.86 -5.14 -15.07
C PHE A 239 16.50 -5.20 -16.56
N ARG A 240 15.58 -6.09 -16.96
CA ARG A 240 15.30 -6.41 -18.37
C ARG A 240 14.10 -5.67 -18.97
N GLY A 241 13.17 -5.19 -18.13
CA GLY A 241 11.95 -4.53 -18.58
C GLY A 241 10.93 -5.49 -19.23
N PRO A 242 9.85 -4.97 -19.83
CA PRO A 242 8.81 -5.79 -20.45
C PRO A 242 9.29 -6.53 -21.70
N SER A 243 8.82 -7.77 -21.88
CA SER A 243 9.01 -8.55 -23.12
C SER A 243 7.86 -8.39 -24.12
N GLY A 244 6.80 -7.64 -23.76
CA GLY A 244 5.61 -7.44 -24.57
C GLY A 244 4.65 -6.44 -23.94
N PRO A 245 3.54 -6.11 -24.64
CA PRO A 245 2.52 -5.22 -24.10
C PRO A 245 1.75 -5.87 -22.95
N ASP A 246 1.02 -5.04 -22.19
CA ASP A 246 0.13 -5.47 -21.10
C ASP A 246 0.87 -6.31 -20.03
N GLN A 247 2.15 -6.02 -19.85
CA GLN A 247 2.97 -6.46 -18.73
C GLN A 247 3.23 -5.29 -17.80
N TRP A 248 3.39 -5.51 -16.51
CA TRP A 248 3.81 -4.48 -15.53
C TRP A 248 5.00 -4.96 -14.72
N GLY A 249 5.88 -4.03 -14.34
CA GLY A 249 6.94 -4.28 -13.36
C GLY A 249 6.41 -4.09 -11.94
N TRP A 250 7.02 -4.76 -10.96
CA TRP A 250 6.76 -4.54 -9.53
C TRP A 250 7.86 -3.71 -8.84
N LEU A 251 9.10 -3.81 -9.33
CA LEU A 251 10.26 -3.04 -8.88
C LEU A 251 11.20 -2.87 -10.07
N GLU A 252 11.89 -1.74 -10.19
CA GLU A 252 12.97 -1.51 -11.17
C GLU A 252 14.14 -0.75 -10.55
N ILE A 253 15.34 -0.89 -11.15
CA ILE A 253 16.46 0.02 -10.88
C ILE A 253 16.41 1.23 -11.81
N HIS A 254 17.01 2.35 -11.40
CA HIS A 254 17.15 3.50 -12.29
C HIS A 254 18.20 3.22 -13.40
N PRO A 255 17.96 3.66 -14.65
CA PRO A 255 16.71 4.21 -15.17
C PRO A 255 15.66 3.13 -15.46
N GLN A 256 14.41 3.32 -15.01
CA GLN A 256 13.33 2.34 -15.20
C GLN A 256 12.87 2.26 -16.65
N HIS A 257 12.42 1.08 -17.05
CA HIS A 257 11.70 0.83 -18.29
C HIS A 257 10.28 1.36 -18.22
N VAL A 258 9.69 1.60 -19.40
CA VAL A 258 8.30 2.02 -19.55
C VAL A 258 7.48 0.80 -19.96
N TYR A 259 6.52 0.41 -19.12
CA TYR A 259 5.60 -0.68 -19.43
C TYR A 259 4.43 -0.14 -20.25
N ARG A 260 4.32 -0.62 -21.48
CA ARG A 260 3.30 -0.15 -22.43
C ARG A 260 2.13 -1.11 -22.52
N ASN A 261 0.93 -0.56 -22.72
CA ASN A 261 -0.23 -1.37 -23.05
C ASN A 261 -0.24 -1.78 -24.53
N SER A 262 -1.20 -2.61 -24.94
CA SER A 262 -1.38 -3.02 -26.33
C SER A 262 -1.68 -1.90 -27.32
N ALA A 263 -2.12 -0.72 -26.84
CA ALA A 263 -2.27 0.50 -27.66
C ALA A 263 -0.95 1.28 -27.81
N GLY A 264 0.14 0.86 -27.15
CA GLY A 264 1.44 1.51 -27.18
C GLY A 264 1.58 2.69 -26.23
N GLU A 265 0.58 2.96 -25.38
CA GLU A 265 0.62 4.04 -24.39
C GLU A 265 1.57 3.69 -23.25
N ALA A 266 2.23 4.69 -22.65
CA ALA A 266 2.98 4.51 -21.41
C ALA A 266 1.99 4.23 -20.27
N GLU A 267 1.76 2.95 -19.97
CA GLU A 267 0.74 2.56 -19.02
C GLU A 267 1.29 2.56 -17.60
N GLN A 268 2.47 1.97 -17.37
CA GLN A 268 2.99 1.79 -16.03
C GLN A 268 4.50 2.02 -15.92
N MET A 269 4.92 2.58 -14.79
CA MET A 269 6.31 2.54 -14.32
C MET A 269 6.35 2.24 -12.82
N THR A 270 7.45 1.63 -12.37
CA THR A 270 7.70 1.39 -10.95
C THR A 270 8.57 2.50 -10.36
N VAL A 271 8.46 2.72 -9.06
CA VAL A 271 9.41 3.51 -8.28
C VAL A 271 9.69 2.76 -6.99
N GLY A 272 10.97 2.53 -6.69
CA GLY A 272 11.38 1.80 -5.50
C GLY A 272 12.28 2.63 -4.59
N ILE A 273 12.12 2.44 -3.28
CA ILE A 273 13.00 3.03 -2.26
C ILE A 273 14.39 2.40 -2.27
N GLY A 274 14.41 1.09 -2.42
CA GLY A 274 15.62 0.30 -2.48
C GLY A 274 15.39 -0.95 -3.32
N GLN A 275 16.48 -1.52 -3.85
CA GLN A 275 16.47 -2.76 -4.60
C GLN A 275 17.61 -3.66 -4.11
N ASN A 276 17.29 -4.94 -3.85
CA ASN A 276 18.27 -5.97 -3.49
C ASN A 276 19.05 -6.44 -4.72
N GLY A 277 19.72 -5.52 -5.38
CA GLY A 277 20.53 -5.78 -6.56
C GLY A 277 21.88 -5.10 -6.49
N SER A 278 22.83 -5.64 -7.23
CA SER A 278 24.13 -5.02 -7.45
C SER A 278 24.58 -5.28 -8.89
N GLY A 279 24.85 -4.21 -9.64
CA GLY A 279 25.03 -4.27 -11.08
C GLY A 279 23.78 -4.79 -11.80
N LYS A 280 23.91 -5.93 -12.48
CA LYS A 280 22.79 -6.63 -13.15
C LYS A 280 22.48 -7.98 -12.50
N ARG A 281 22.73 -8.10 -11.20
CA ARG A 281 22.55 -9.32 -10.43
C ARG A 281 21.61 -9.09 -9.25
N LEU A 282 20.66 -10.01 -9.09
CA LEU A 282 19.87 -10.15 -7.87
C LEU A 282 20.75 -10.65 -6.73
N CYS A 283 20.75 -9.94 -5.61
CA CYS A 283 21.60 -10.22 -4.45
C CYS A 283 20.78 -10.12 -3.17
N ALA A 284 21.37 -10.49 -2.03
CA ALA A 284 20.75 -10.18 -0.75
C ALA A 284 20.99 -8.70 -0.40
N PHE A 285 20.03 -8.05 0.26
CA PHE A 285 20.20 -6.68 0.76
C PHE A 285 21.32 -6.55 1.78
N SER A 286 21.67 -7.63 2.47
CA SER A 286 22.81 -7.65 3.39
C SER A 286 24.18 -7.76 2.70
N GLU A 287 24.23 -7.91 1.37
CA GLU A 287 25.48 -7.81 0.62
C GLU A 287 25.89 -6.33 0.46
N ALA A 288 27.17 -6.08 0.22
CA ALA A 288 27.66 -4.72 -0.01
C ALA A 288 27.28 -4.18 -1.40
N ASN A 289 27.20 -2.85 -1.54
CA ASN A 289 26.93 -2.14 -2.80
C ASN A 289 25.58 -2.53 -3.44
N THR A 290 24.56 -2.64 -2.59
CA THR A 290 23.15 -2.75 -2.93
C THR A 290 22.57 -1.38 -3.29
N TYR A 291 21.47 -1.37 -4.02
CA TYR A 291 20.74 -0.15 -4.35
C TYR A 291 19.85 0.29 -3.18
N GLY A 292 20.48 0.71 -2.08
CA GLY A 292 19.80 1.20 -0.87
C GLY A 292 19.17 2.59 -1.05
N ARG A 293 18.62 3.12 0.05
CA ARG A 293 17.91 4.42 0.09
C ARG A 293 18.76 5.60 -0.35
N SER A 294 20.05 5.56 -0.04
CA SER A 294 21.01 6.62 -0.33
C SER A 294 21.67 6.50 -1.71
N TRP A 295 21.39 5.42 -2.44
CA TRP A 295 21.92 5.21 -3.79
C TRP A 295 21.41 6.26 -4.76
N HIS A 296 22.29 6.92 -5.49
CA HIS A 296 21.92 7.83 -6.58
C HIS A 296 23.12 8.11 -7.49
N ARG A 297 22.86 8.47 -8.76
CA ARG A 297 23.92 8.82 -9.72
C ARG A 297 25.01 7.76 -9.84
N GLY A 298 24.63 6.48 -9.71
CA GLY A 298 25.51 5.33 -9.86
C GLY A 298 26.38 4.97 -8.66
N ALA A 299 26.17 5.56 -7.48
CA ALA A 299 26.88 5.19 -6.26
C ALA A 299 26.03 5.39 -4.99
N GLN A 300 26.43 4.74 -3.90
CA GLN A 300 25.85 4.96 -2.58
C GLN A 300 26.41 6.26 -1.97
N ASP A 301 25.55 7.08 -1.39
CA ASP A 301 25.98 8.21 -0.57
C ASP A 301 26.34 7.74 0.84
N THR A 302 27.58 7.98 1.25
CA THR A 302 28.12 7.46 2.51
C THR A 302 28.01 8.44 3.67
N ARG A 303 27.40 9.62 3.48
CA ARG A 303 27.15 10.55 4.59
C ARG A 303 26.22 9.88 5.61
N PRO A 304 26.47 10.01 6.91
CA PRO A 304 25.67 9.32 7.93
C PRO A 304 24.16 9.61 7.88
N ASP A 305 23.79 10.81 7.45
CA ASP A 305 22.40 11.25 7.33
C ASP A 305 21.78 10.98 5.94
N ALA A 306 22.56 10.46 4.97
CA ALA A 306 22.09 10.25 3.59
C ALA A 306 20.87 9.33 3.50
N VAL A 307 20.80 8.34 4.40
CA VAL A 307 19.68 7.40 4.55
C VAL A 307 18.33 8.08 4.85
N HIS A 308 18.30 9.36 5.19
CA HIS A 308 17.05 10.09 5.43
C HIS A 308 16.51 10.79 4.18
N TYR A 309 17.35 11.08 3.17
CA TYR A 309 16.98 11.92 2.03
C TYR A 309 16.21 11.16 0.95
N GLY A 310 16.36 9.83 0.88
CA GLY A 310 15.71 9.00 -0.13
C GLY A 310 16.13 9.37 -1.55
N PHE A 311 17.43 9.48 -1.81
CA PHE A 311 17.95 9.88 -3.12
C PHE A 311 17.58 8.87 -4.21
N ASN A 312 17.56 7.57 -3.90
CA ASN A 312 17.22 6.53 -4.86
C ASN A 312 15.81 6.73 -5.41
N ILE A 313 14.81 6.74 -4.53
CA ILE A 313 13.41 6.94 -4.92
C ILE A 313 13.18 8.29 -5.61
N ALA A 314 13.89 9.35 -5.21
CA ALA A 314 13.80 10.65 -5.88
C ALA A 314 14.25 10.57 -7.35
N GLU A 315 15.38 9.94 -7.63
CA GLU A 315 15.91 9.74 -8.99
C GLU A 315 14.96 8.86 -9.86
N GLN A 316 14.26 7.92 -9.24
CA GLN A 316 13.22 7.13 -9.92
C GLN A 316 11.99 7.99 -10.26
N TRP A 317 11.52 8.80 -9.30
CA TRP A 317 10.38 9.69 -9.52
C TRP A 317 10.64 10.79 -10.53
N GLU A 318 11.85 11.35 -10.58
CA GLU A 318 12.24 12.34 -11.59
C GLU A 318 11.99 11.78 -13.00
N ARG A 319 12.51 10.58 -13.28
CA ARG A 319 12.27 9.89 -14.55
C ARG A 319 10.80 9.56 -14.78
N ALA A 320 10.10 9.07 -13.76
CA ALA A 320 8.68 8.74 -13.87
C ALA A 320 7.81 9.96 -14.20
N LEU A 321 8.13 11.13 -13.64
CA LEU A 321 7.46 12.40 -13.94
C LEU A 321 7.79 12.92 -15.35
N GLU A 322 9.00 12.67 -15.87
CA GLU A 322 9.34 12.98 -17.25
C GLU A 322 8.56 12.13 -18.26
N VAL A 323 8.36 10.84 -17.98
CA VAL A 323 7.61 9.93 -18.85
C VAL A 323 6.10 10.12 -18.72
N ASP A 324 5.62 10.46 -17.52
CA ASP A 324 4.21 10.69 -17.19
C ASP A 324 3.27 9.52 -17.56
N PRO A 325 3.51 8.29 -17.06
CA PRO A 325 2.69 7.12 -17.39
C PRO A 325 1.28 7.24 -16.77
N GLN A 326 0.35 6.36 -17.18
CA GLN A 326 -1.02 6.31 -16.60
C GLN A 326 -1.04 5.80 -15.14
N PHE A 327 -0.07 4.96 -14.77
CA PHE A 327 0.03 4.29 -13.49
C PHE A 327 1.46 4.32 -12.93
N ILE A 328 1.62 4.65 -11.65
CA ILE A 328 2.87 4.47 -10.90
C ILE A 328 2.68 3.40 -9.84
N PHE A 329 3.57 2.40 -9.82
CA PHE A 329 3.60 1.36 -8.79
C PHE A 329 4.78 1.58 -7.84
N ILE A 330 4.49 1.95 -6.60
CA ILE A 330 5.47 2.25 -5.56
C ILE A 330 5.80 0.99 -4.76
N THR A 331 7.08 0.68 -4.60
CA THR A 331 7.56 -0.43 -3.78
C THR A 331 8.42 0.06 -2.61
N GLY A 332 7.95 -0.06 -1.37
CA GLY A 332 6.66 -0.59 -0.89
C GLY A 332 6.27 -0.03 0.49
N TRP A 333 5.12 -0.44 1.04
CA TRP A 333 4.60 0.13 2.29
C TRP A 333 5.23 -0.50 3.55
N ASN A 334 5.11 -1.83 3.73
CA ASN A 334 5.24 -2.50 5.05
C ASN A 334 5.90 -3.91 5.05
N GLU A 335 6.92 -4.14 4.24
CA GLU A 335 7.83 -5.29 4.26
C GLU A 335 8.81 -5.28 5.47
N TRP A 336 8.30 -5.38 6.69
CA TRP A 336 9.15 -5.23 7.88
C TRP A 336 10.11 -6.38 8.19
N ILE A 337 9.93 -7.56 7.59
CA ILE A 337 10.66 -8.78 7.96
C ILE A 337 11.36 -9.46 6.79
N ALA A 338 12.49 -10.09 7.07
CA ALA A 338 13.16 -11.01 6.17
C ALA A 338 13.60 -12.28 6.91
N MET A 339 13.70 -13.39 6.18
CA MET A 339 14.25 -14.63 6.72
C MET A 339 15.77 -14.56 6.80
N ARG A 340 16.35 -15.00 7.93
CA ARG A 340 17.80 -15.16 8.06
C ARG A 340 18.29 -16.42 7.35
N LEU A 341 19.14 -16.25 6.34
CA LEU A 341 19.72 -17.31 5.52
C LEU A 341 21.24 -17.36 5.65
N ASP A 342 21.85 -18.42 5.13
CA ASP A 342 23.29 -18.64 4.98
C ASP A 342 23.73 -18.76 3.51
N GLU A 343 22.75 -18.76 2.59
CA GLU A 343 22.97 -18.82 1.16
C GLU A 343 21.82 -18.14 0.41
N PHE A 344 22.16 -17.34 -0.59
CA PHE A 344 21.20 -16.82 -1.56
C PHE A 344 21.86 -16.64 -2.93
N ALA A 345 21.16 -17.02 -4.00
CA ALA A 345 21.63 -16.89 -5.38
C ALA A 345 23.07 -17.41 -5.63
N GLY A 346 23.47 -18.49 -4.92
CA GLY A 346 24.79 -19.10 -5.01
C GLY A 346 25.90 -18.37 -4.23
N VAL A 347 25.59 -17.27 -3.54
CA VAL A 347 26.48 -16.59 -2.60
C VAL A 347 26.23 -17.16 -1.20
N ARG A 348 27.31 -17.50 -0.49
CA ARG A 348 27.28 -17.99 0.89
C ARG A 348 27.97 -17.01 1.82
N GLU A 349 27.25 -16.57 2.84
CA GLU A 349 27.77 -15.73 3.91
C GLU A 349 27.22 -16.23 5.25
N PRO A 350 27.86 -15.93 6.39
CA PRO A 350 27.39 -16.43 7.68
C PRO A 350 25.96 -15.98 8.01
N VAL A 351 25.60 -14.75 7.64
CA VAL A 351 24.28 -14.17 7.87
C VAL A 351 23.85 -13.42 6.61
N MET A 352 22.72 -13.79 6.03
CA MET A 352 22.14 -13.15 4.86
C MET A 352 20.67 -12.78 5.07
N PHE A 353 20.29 -11.60 4.59
CA PHE A 353 18.91 -11.12 4.52
C PHE A 353 18.61 -10.59 3.12
N VAL A 354 17.64 -11.22 2.45
CA VAL A 354 17.42 -11.01 1.01
C VAL A 354 16.59 -9.77 0.74
N ASP A 355 15.39 -9.71 1.32
CA ASP A 355 14.34 -8.78 0.90
C ASP A 355 14.34 -7.45 1.65
N VAL A 356 14.82 -7.44 2.89
CA VAL A 356 15.05 -6.26 3.74
C VAL A 356 16.11 -6.59 4.78
N PHE A 357 16.89 -5.60 5.22
CA PHE A 357 18.00 -5.80 6.15
C PHE A 357 18.18 -4.67 7.17
N THR A 358 18.28 -3.41 6.73
CA THR A 358 18.47 -2.25 7.62
C THR A 358 17.61 -1.07 7.17
N GLN A 359 17.71 0.07 7.89
CA GLN A 359 17.13 1.30 7.39
C GLN A 359 17.66 1.65 6.00
N GLU A 360 18.95 1.48 5.70
CA GLU A 360 19.50 1.76 4.36
C GLU A 360 19.02 0.75 3.31
N ASP A 361 18.96 -0.52 3.70
CA ASP A 361 18.73 -1.67 2.83
C ASP A 361 17.34 -2.27 3.08
N SER A 362 16.29 -1.50 2.76
CA SER A 362 14.89 -1.91 2.86
C SER A 362 14.02 -1.15 1.86
N ARG A 363 12.80 -1.63 1.65
CA ARG A 363 11.86 -1.03 0.68
C ARG A 363 10.70 -0.29 1.34
N ASP A 364 10.70 -0.12 2.66
CA ASP A 364 9.54 0.37 3.42
C ASP A 364 9.37 1.89 3.46
N ILE A 365 8.14 2.36 3.19
CA ILE A 365 7.72 3.75 3.39
C ILE A 365 7.10 3.98 4.77
N GLU A 366 6.51 2.94 5.36
CA GLU A 366 5.75 3.06 6.60
C GLU A 366 6.60 3.74 7.70
N PRO A 367 6.06 4.75 8.41
CA PRO A 367 6.81 5.48 9.41
C PRO A 367 7.40 4.57 10.49
N MET A 368 8.56 4.97 11.02
CA MET A 368 9.34 4.14 11.94
C MET A 368 9.76 4.87 13.21
N LYS A 369 9.98 4.13 14.31
CA LYS A 369 10.58 4.67 15.52
C LYS A 369 12.10 4.62 15.44
N GLY A 370 12.77 5.67 15.92
CA GLY A 370 14.23 5.69 16.09
C GLY A 370 15.06 5.77 14.80
N GLY A 371 14.43 5.88 13.63
CA GLY A 371 15.09 6.03 12.33
C GLY A 371 14.55 7.22 11.53
N HIS A 372 13.97 6.96 10.36
CA HIS A 372 13.52 8.03 9.45
C HIS A 372 12.17 8.69 9.80
N ALA A 373 11.56 8.36 10.94
CA ALA A 373 10.25 8.88 11.35
C ALA A 373 9.24 8.79 10.19
N ASP A 374 8.72 9.92 9.70
CA ASP A 374 7.76 10.06 8.61
C ASP A 374 8.37 10.67 7.34
N ASN A 375 9.70 10.80 7.25
CA ASN A 375 10.38 11.45 6.11
C ASN A 375 10.04 10.78 4.77
N TYR A 376 9.98 9.44 4.73
CA TYR A 376 9.64 8.70 3.50
C TYR A 376 8.15 8.78 3.18
N TYR A 377 7.29 8.84 4.19
CA TYR A 377 5.86 9.08 4.01
C TYR A 377 5.61 10.44 3.34
N TYR A 378 6.17 11.52 3.88
CA TYR A 378 6.01 12.85 3.28
C TYR A 378 6.72 13.00 1.94
N GLN A 379 7.84 12.31 1.72
CA GLN A 379 8.46 12.23 0.40
C GLN A 379 7.53 11.57 -0.62
N MET A 380 6.89 10.45 -0.27
CA MET A 380 5.90 9.78 -1.11
C MET A 380 4.72 10.72 -1.41
N VAL A 381 4.11 11.33 -0.39
CA VAL A 381 3.01 12.30 -0.55
C VAL A 381 3.42 13.41 -1.53
N ASN A 382 4.62 13.97 -1.35
CA ASN A 382 5.09 15.06 -2.21
C ASN A 382 5.22 14.66 -3.68
N HIS A 383 5.74 13.46 -3.97
CA HIS A 383 5.83 12.96 -5.34
C HIS A 383 4.45 12.62 -5.93
N ILE A 384 3.54 12.04 -5.14
CA ILE A 384 2.17 11.80 -5.58
C ILE A 384 1.47 13.13 -5.92
N ARG A 385 1.68 14.19 -5.13
CA ARG A 385 1.17 15.54 -5.46
C ARG A 385 1.73 16.06 -6.79
N ARG A 386 3.02 15.88 -7.07
CA ARG A 386 3.63 16.25 -8.37
C ARG A 386 2.99 15.50 -9.53
N TYR A 387 2.67 14.23 -9.32
CA TYR A 387 2.15 13.35 -10.35
C TYR A 387 0.64 13.53 -10.59
N LYS A 388 -0.15 13.66 -9.52
CA LYS A 388 -1.63 13.74 -9.57
C LYS A 388 -2.17 15.16 -9.48
N GLY A 389 -1.37 16.16 -9.14
CA GLY A 389 -1.85 17.51 -8.82
C GLY A 389 -2.61 17.57 -7.49
N VAL A 390 -2.97 18.78 -7.04
CA VAL A 390 -3.74 18.99 -5.81
C VAL A 390 -4.74 20.12 -5.94
N ARG A 391 -5.77 20.15 -5.09
CA ARG A 391 -6.70 21.28 -5.00
C ARG A 391 -6.06 22.53 -4.40
N PRO A 392 -6.56 23.73 -4.72
CA PRO A 392 -6.15 24.94 -4.02
C PRO A 392 -6.53 24.85 -2.55
N GLY A 393 -5.62 25.30 -1.67
CA GLY A 393 -5.88 25.35 -0.23
C GLY A 393 -7.08 26.25 0.12
N PRO A 394 -7.79 25.94 1.22
CA PRO A 394 -8.97 26.70 1.62
C PRO A 394 -8.59 28.15 1.95
N LYS A 395 -9.40 29.10 1.46
CA LYS A 395 -9.21 30.53 1.73
C LYS A 395 -9.97 30.95 2.98
N ALA A 396 -9.42 31.90 3.72
CA ALA A 396 -10.12 32.52 4.83
C ALA A 396 -11.37 33.27 4.37
N GLY A 397 -12.45 33.09 5.14
CA GLY A 397 -13.71 33.76 4.94
C GLY A 397 -13.69 35.23 5.35
N LYS A 398 -14.85 35.88 5.22
CA LYS A 398 -15.09 37.21 5.82
C LYS A 398 -15.18 37.08 7.34
N PRO A 399 -14.87 38.14 8.11
CA PRO A 399 -15.14 38.17 9.55
C PRO A 399 -16.59 37.80 9.85
N ALA A 400 -16.79 37.04 10.93
CA ALA A 400 -18.09 36.57 11.37
C ALA A 400 -18.26 36.85 12.87
N THR A 401 -19.45 37.33 13.26
CA THR A 401 -19.81 37.50 14.68
C THR A 401 -20.42 36.21 15.18
N ILE A 402 -19.89 35.69 16.29
CA ILE A 402 -20.36 34.45 16.92
C ILE A 402 -21.06 34.80 18.23
N THR A 403 -22.31 34.34 18.37
CA THR A 403 -23.04 34.46 19.63
C THR A 403 -22.69 33.26 20.52
N ILE A 404 -22.23 33.53 21.75
CA ILE A 404 -21.92 32.46 22.71
C ILE A 404 -23.20 32.09 23.46
N ASP A 405 -24.13 31.44 22.77
CA ASP A 405 -25.44 30.98 23.30
C ASP A 405 -25.57 29.44 23.33
N GLY A 406 -24.51 28.72 22.98
CA GLY A 406 -24.46 27.25 22.91
C GLY A 406 -24.99 26.67 21.59
N ARG A 407 -25.40 27.51 20.63
CA ARG A 407 -25.78 27.08 19.28
C ARG A 407 -24.62 27.24 18.31
N PHE A 408 -24.56 26.35 17.32
CA PHE A 408 -23.48 26.31 16.33
C PHE A 408 -23.88 26.87 14.96
N ASP A 409 -25.08 27.45 14.83
CA ASP A 409 -25.58 27.95 13.55
C ASP A 409 -24.68 29.07 12.98
N ASP A 410 -24.15 29.95 13.84
CA ASP A 410 -23.24 31.04 13.47
C ASP A 410 -21.91 30.53 12.87
N TRP A 411 -21.49 29.31 13.22
CA TRP A 411 -20.23 28.71 12.76
C TRP A 411 -20.30 28.15 11.34
N ARG A 412 -21.51 27.86 10.82
CA ARG A 412 -21.69 27.23 9.49
C ARG A 412 -21.12 28.05 8.34
N VAL A 413 -21.01 29.37 8.50
CA VAL A 413 -20.48 30.31 7.50
C VAL A 413 -18.99 30.63 7.70
N VAL A 414 -18.37 30.19 8.80
CA VAL A 414 -16.97 30.45 9.11
C VAL A 414 -16.07 29.61 8.19
N ARG A 415 -15.01 30.22 7.67
CA ARG A 415 -14.03 29.55 6.81
C ARG A 415 -12.62 30.05 7.15
N PRO A 416 -11.56 29.21 7.05
CA PRO A 416 -11.59 27.82 6.58
C PRO A 416 -12.20 26.85 7.60
N GLU A 417 -12.78 25.78 7.08
CA GLU A 417 -13.23 24.60 7.82
C GLU A 417 -12.19 23.49 7.54
N PHE A 418 -11.65 22.92 8.61
CA PHE A 418 -10.76 21.76 8.55
C PHE A 418 -11.50 20.56 9.12
N ARG A 419 -11.32 19.40 8.50
CA ARG A 419 -12.03 18.16 8.86
C ARG A 419 -11.02 17.07 9.17
N ASP A 420 -11.41 16.19 10.07
CA ASP A 420 -10.66 14.99 10.41
C ASP A 420 -11.45 13.73 10.03
N ASP A 421 -10.75 12.60 9.97
CA ASP A 421 -11.36 11.30 9.77
C ASP A 421 -12.19 10.87 10.98
N ARG A 422 -13.36 10.29 10.72
CA ARG A 422 -14.22 9.76 11.78
C ARG A 422 -13.72 8.44 12.35
N GLY A 423 -13.90 8.26 13.65
CA GLY A 423 -13.62 7.00 14.35
C GLY A 423 -12.13 6.74 14.53
N ASP A 424 -11.31 7.78 14.57
CA ASP A 424 -9.88 7.71 14.87
C ASP A 424 -9.60 7.34 16.35
N THR A 425 -10.62 7.37 17.21
CA THR A 425 -10.58 7.02 18.64
C THR A 425 -10.54 5.52 18.93
N MET A 426 -10.44 4.67 17.91
CA MET A 426 -10.49 3.21 18.08
C MET A 426 -9.40 2.73 19.06
N HIS A 427 -9.80 1.90 20.02
CA HIS A 427 -8.86 1.30 20.97
C HIS A 427 -8.06 0.19 20.28
N ARG A 428 -6.81 0.01 20.69
CA ARG A 428 -5.95 -1.09 20.28
C ARG A 428 -5.90 -2.12 21.39
N ASP A 429 -6.09 -3.38 21.03
CA ASP A 429 -5.95 -4.50 21.95
C ASP A 429 -5.59 -5.76 21.16
N HIS A 430 -4.33 -5.90 20.78
CA HIS A 430 -3.89 -6.91 19.82
C HIS A 430 -2.56 -7.57 20.24
N PRO A 431 -2.39 -8.90 20.03
CA PRO A 431 -1.09 -9.54 20.19
C PRO A 431 0.00 -8.89 19.34
N ALA A 432 1.22 -8.95 19.84
CA ALA A 432 2.45 -8.56 19.16
C ALA A 432 3.38 -9.78 19.04
N TYR A 433 4.53 -9.61 18.40
CA TYR A 433 5.60 -10.63 18.44
C TYR A 433 5.98 -10.99 19.89
N ASP A 434 6.41 -12.23 20.11
CA ASP A 434 6.40 -12.91 21.41
C ASP A 434 7.06 -12.10 22.55
N ASP A 435 8.25 -11.52 22.33
CA ASP A 435 8.97 -10.76 23.36
C ASP A 435 8.27 -9.44 23.76
N ILE A 436 7.33 -8.98 22.94
CA ILE A 436 6.54 -7.76 23.18
C ILE A 436 5.23 -8.08 23.90
N GLY A 437 4.66 -9.25 23.65
CA GLY A 437 3.39 -9.70 24.23
C GLY A 437 2.16 -9.09 23.56
N ARG A 438 1.77 -7.88 23.95
CA ARG A 438 0.48 -7.28 23.54
C ARG A 438 0.53 -5.76 23.48
N TYR A 439 -0.11 -5.19 22.47
CA TYR A 439 -0.35 -3.75 22.38
C TYR A 439 -1.74 -3.39 22.90
N GLU A 440 -1.77 -2.50 23.89
CA GLU A 440 -2.99 -1.90 24.43
C GLU A 440 -2.94 -0.37 24.29
N ASN A 441 -3.97 0.20 23.68
CA ASN A 441 -4.17 1.65 23.64
C ASN A 441 -5.66 1.98 23.86
N ARG A 442 -5.96 2.67 24.96
CA ARG A 442 -7.31 3.12 25.35
C ARG A 442 -7.41 4.64 25.46
N THR A 443 -6.47 5.39 24.88
CA THR A 443 -6.38 6.85 25.05
C THR A 443 -7.32 7.62 24.13
N GLY A 444 -7.87 7.00 23.08
CA GLY A 444 -8.91 7.59 22.23
C GLY A 444 -10.18 7.86 23.03
N ARG A 445 -10.47 9.14 23.29
CA ARG A 445 -11.60 9.59 24.12
C ARG A 445 -12.54 10.55 23.41
N ASN A 446 -12.00 11.50 22.66
CA ASN A 446 -12.75 12.51 21.93
C ASN A 446 -12.36 12.44 20.47
N ASP A 447 -13.35 12.39 19.58
CA ASP A 447 -13.20 12.38 18.13
C ASP A 447 -13.45 13.81 17.62
N PHE A 448 -12.43 14.46 17.07
CA PHE A 448 -12.50 15.87 16.68
C PHE A 448 -12.75 16.00 15.17
N LEU A 449 -14.02 16.12 14.80
CA LEU A 449 -14.40 16.03 13.38
C LEU A 449 -14.20 17.29 12.57
N GLU A 450 -14.29 18.46 13.21
CA GLU A 450 -14.34 19.75 12.53
C GLU A 450 -13.68 20.84 13.37
N LEU A 451 -12.85 21.65 12.71
CA LEU A 451 -12.26 22.87 13.26
C LEU A 451 -12.54 24.04 12.31
N ASN A 452 -13.19 25.09 12.84
CA ASN A 452 -13.42 26.34 12.12
C ASN A 452 -12.52 27.45 12.67
N VAL A 453 -11.91 28.24 11.78
CA VAL A 453 -11.07 29.37 12.16
C VAL A 453 -11.75 30.69 11.79
N ALA A 454 -12.25 31.40 12.80
CA ALA A 454 -12.83 32.73 12.65
C ALA A 454 -11.75 33.83 12.77
N ARG A 455 -12.00 34.98 12.15
CA ARG A 455 -11.14 36.18 12.21
C ARG A 455 -11.89 37.36 12.81
#